data_AF-A0AAD9R3K9-F1
#
_entry.id   AF-A0AAD9R3K9-F1
#
_cell.length_a   1.000
_cell.length_b   1.000
_cell.length_c   1.000
_cell.angle_alpha   90.00
_cell.angle_beta   90.00
_cell.angle_gamma   90.00
#
_symmetry.space_group_name_H-M   'P 1'
#
loop_
_entity.id
_entity.type
_entity.pdbx_description
1 polymer ?
#
loop_
_entity_poly.entity_id
_entity_poly.type
_entity_poly.pdbx_seq_one_letter_code
_entity_poly.pdbx_strand_id
1 'polypeptide(L)'
;MEEFYCVSCSEIVTTRQEALLCDGCERWQHRRCGTGITRETYRRAVREGVEIPWKCLFCKDEEPLPIAESTMIDTELFNSIVASVKLKRNNLVHLPPKKS
;
A
#
# COMPACT_ATOMS: atom_id res chain seq x y z
N MET A 1 14.93 -4.03 -17.78
CA MET A 1 13.69 -4.63 -17.28
C MET A 1 13.65 -4.31 -15.81
N GLU A 2 12.66 -3.55 -15.35
CA GLU A 2 12.54 -3.28 -13.91
C GLU A 2 12.10 -4.57 -13.22
N GLU A 3 12.88 -5.00 -12.22
CA GLU A 3 12.58 -6.16 -11.40
C GLU A 3 11.96 -5.68 -10.09
N PHE A 4 10.76 -6.18 -9.80
CA PHE A 4 10.09 -5.91 -8.54
C PHE A 4 10.32 -7.08 -7.59
N TYR A 5 10.72 -6.78 -6.37
CA TYR A 5 11.05 -7.78 -5.36
C TYR A 5 10.00 -7.82 -4.27
N CYS A 6 9.67 -9.03 -3.82
CA CYS A 6 8.78 -9.24 -2.70
C CYS A 6 9.45 -8.78 -1.41
N VAL A 7 8.83 -7.86 -0.70
CA VAL A 7 9.37 -7.30 0.55
C VAL A 7 9.48 -8.33 1.69
N SER A 8 8.82 -9.49 1.58
CA SER A 8 8.90 -10.55 2.61
C SER A 8 9.89 -11.67 2.28
N CYS A 9 9.98 -12.14 1.02
CA CYS A 9 10.85 -13.26 0.66
C CYS A 9 12.01 -12.88 -0.25
N SER A 10 12.13 -11.61 -0.66
CA SER A 10 13.17 -11.11 -1.56
C SER A 10 13.22 -11.78 -2.94
N GLU A 11 12.20 -12.57 -3.29
CA GLU A 11 12.04 -13.17 -4.62
C GLU A 11 11.35 -12.20 -5.58
N ILE A 12 11.59 -12.40 -6.88
CA ILE A 12 10.99 -11.58 -7.93
C ILE A 12 9.45 -11.75 -7.94
N VAL A 13 8.75 -10.64 -8.00
CA VAL A 13 7.31 -10.55 -8.21
C VAL A 13 7.06 -10.45 -9.72
N THR A 14 6.43 -11.49 -10.27
CA THR A 14 6.11 -11.58 -11.70
C THR A 14 4.64 -11.34 -11.97
N THR A 15 4.30 -11.09 -13.24
CA THR A 15 2.91 -10.83 -13.63
C THR A 15 1.93 -11.96 -13.44
N ARG A 16 2.45 -13.18 -13.40
CA ARG A 16 1.66 -14.39 -13.27
C ARG A 16 1.32 -14.68 -11.81
N GLN A 17 1.94 -13.97 -10.88
CA GLN A 17 1.76 -14.14 -9.46
C GLN A 17 0.75 -13.13 -8.90
N GLU A 18 -0.01 -13.57 -7.89
CA GLU A 18 -0.89 -12.70 -7.11
C GLU A 18 0.00 -11.90 -6.14
N ALA A 19 0.02 -10.57 -6.25
CA ALA A 19 0.84 -9.69 -5.43
C ALA A 19 0.10 -8.39 -5.10
N LEU A 20 0.44 -7.80 -3.96
CA LEU A 20 -0.11 -6.55 -3.47
C LEU A 20 0.99 -5.50 -3.44
N LEU A 21 0.63 -4.27 -3.78
CA LEU A 21 1.48 -3.11 -3.62
C LEU A 21 1.18 -2.51 -2.24
N CYS A 22 2.23 -2.15 -1.50
CA CYS A 22 2.05 -1.50 -0.20
C CYS A 22 1.73 -0.01 -0.35
N ASP A 23 0.69 0.45 0.33
CA ASP A 23 0.26 1.87 0.32
C ASP A 23 1.24 2.83 1.03
N GLY A 24 2.19 2.31 1.82
CA GLY A 24 3.16 3.13 2.57
C GLY A 24 4.51 3.28 1.88
N CYS A 25 5.07 2.17 1.38
CA CYS A 25 6.42 2.16 0.81
C CYS A 25 6.50 1.82 -0.67
N GLU A 26 5.35 1.65 -1.35
CA GLU A 26 5.25 1.31 -2.77
C GLU A 26 6.04 0.04 -3.16
N ARG A 27 6.27 -0.86 -2.21
CA ARG A 27 6.94 -2.16 -2.44
C ARG A 27 5.92 -3.27 -2.66
N TRP A 28 6.29 -4.24 -3.49
CA TRP A 28 5.47 -5.41 -3.77
C TRP A 28 5.63 -6.49 -2.72
N GLN A 29 4.56 -7.25 -2.47
CA GLN A 29 4.58 -8.49 -1.69
C GLN A 29 3.70 -9.53 -2.37
N HIS A 30 4.16 -10.77 -2.52
CA HIS A 30 3.28 -11.84 -2.97
C HIS A 30 2.14 -12.03 -1.97
N ARG A 31 0.92 -12.31 -2.45
CA ARG A 31 -0.24 -12.57 -1.60
C ARG A 31 0.00 -13.69 -0.57
N ARG A 32 0.82 -14.67 -0.93
CA ARG A 32 1.14 -15.83 -0.07
C ARG A 32 2.21 -15.53 0.98
N CYS A 33 2.91 -14.40 0.88
CA CYS A 33 4.01 -14.03 1.77
C CYS A 33 3.49 -13.21 2.97
N GLY A 34 2.59 -13.81 3.76
CA GLY A 34 2.18 -13.25 5.05
C GLY A 34 1.27 -12.01 4.99
N THR A 35 0.60 -11.74 3.86
CA THR A 35 -0.28 -10.56 3.73
C THR A 35 -1.60 -10.70 4.51
N GLY A 36 -2.01 -11.94 4.81
CA GLY A 36 -3.32 -12.26 5.38
C GLY A 36 -4.49 -12.22 4.39
N ILE A 37 -4.24 -11.83 3.13
CA ILE A 37 -5.28 -11.73 2.11
C ILE A 37 -5.56 -13.10 1.49
N THR A 38 -6.80 -13.56 1.61
CA THR A 38 -7.23 -14.83 1.00
C THR A 38 -7.23 -14.72 -0.52
N ARG A 39 -7.13 -15.88 -1.19
CA ARG A 39 -7.20 -15.92 -2.66
C ARG A 39 -8.55 -15.43 -3.20
N GLU A 40 -9.62 -15.73 -2.49
CA GLU A 40 -10.98 -15.32 -2.87
C GLU A 40 -11.12 -13.80 -2.81
N THR A 41 -10.70 -13.18 -1.70
CA THR A 41 -10.71 -11.71 -1.54
C THR A 41 -9.91 -11.03 -2.66
N TYR A 42 -8.71 -11.53 -2.96
CA TYR A 42 -7.87 -11.01 -4.03
C TYR A 42 -8.56 -11.12 -5.40
N ARG A 43 -9.09 -12.29 -5.74
CA ARG A 43 -9.77 -12.51 -7.02
C ARG A 43 -11.05 -11.70 -7.16
N ARG A 44 -11.79 -11.52 -6.08
CA ARG A 44 -13.00 -10.69 -6.05
C ARG A 44 -12.63 -9.24 -6.35
N ALA A 45 -11.66 -8.70 -5.63
CA ALA A 45 -11.14 -7.34 -5.85
C ALA A 45 -10.67 -7.13 -7.30
N VAL A 46 -9.85 -8.05 -7.84
CA VAL A 46 -9.39 -7.98 -9.23
C VAL A 46 -10.56 -8.06 -10.24
N ARG A 47 -11.56 -8.89 -9.98
CA ARG A 47 -12.74 -9.04 -10.86
C ARG A 47 -13.64 -7.81 -10.82
N GLU A 48 -13.88 -7.27 -9.64
CA GLU A 48 -14.74 -6.12 -9.41
C GLU A 48 -14.03 -4.79 -9.72
N GLY A 49 -12.71 -4.82 -9.92
CA GLY A 49 -11.90 -3.63 -10.09
C GLY A 49 -11.79 -2.79 -8.81
N VAL A 50 -11.99 -3.43 -7.66
CA VAL A 50 -11.96 -2.78 -6.34
C VAL A 50 -10.57 -2.92 -5.74
N GLU A 51 -10.10 -1.87 -5.06
CA GLU A 51 -8.81 -1.84 -4.40
C GLU A 51 -8.84 -2.61 -3.07
N ILE A 52 -7.72 -3.20 -2.68
CA ILE A 52 -7.53 -3.78 -1.35
C ILE A 52 -6.58 -2.86 -0.58
N PRO A 53 -7.10 -2.02 0.34
CA PRO A 53 -6.26 -1.21 1.21
C PRO A 53 -5.31 -2.12 1.99
N TRP A 54 -4.01 -1.97 1.77
CA TRP A 54 -3.04 -2.90 2.34
C TRP A 54 -1.66 -2.26 2.55
N LYS A 55 -1.16 -2.40 3.77
CA LYS A 55 0.20 -2.05 4.16
C LYS A 55 1.01 -3.30 4.51
N CYS A 56 2.28 -3.33 4.10
CA CYS A 56 3.23 -4.36 4.51
C CYS A 56 3.52 -4.25 6.01
N LEU A 57 4.08 -5.30 6.59
CA LEU A 57 4.40 -5.33 8.03
C LEU A 57 5.24 -4.11 8.46
N PHE A 58 6.22 -3.72 7.65
CA PHE A 58 7.09 -2.57 7.94
C PHE A 58 6.37 -1.21 7.95
N CYS A 59 5.22 -1.08 7.26
CA CYS A 59 4.43 0.16 7.22
C CYS A 59 3.22 0.13 8.16
N LYS A 60 2.91 -1.03 8.77
CA LYS A 60 1.81 -1.13 9.75
C LYS A 60 2.20 -0.52 11.10
N ASP A 61 3.48 -0.49 11.42
CA ASP A 61 3.99 0.04 12.67
C ASP A 61 4.10 1.58 12.69
N GLU A 62 3.72 2.25 11.59
CA GLU A 62 3.54 3.72 11.53
C GLU A 62 2.16 4.13 12.08
N GLU A 63 1.74 3.56 13.21
CA GLU A 63 0.78 4.27 14.05
C GLU A 63 1.53 5.51 14.56
N PRO A 64 1.03 6.73 14.30
CA PRO A 64 1.66 7.92 14.86
C PRO A 64 1.64 7.74 16.37
N LEU A 65 2.82 7.51 16.96
CA LEU A 65 2.99 7.61 18.41
C LEU A 65 2.30 8.92 18.80
N PRO A 66 1.32 8.91 19.73
CA PRO A 66 0.61 10.12 20.08
C PRO A 66 1.67 11.12 20.50
N ILE A 67 1.86 12.18 19.72
CA ILE A 67 2.77 13.26 20.05
C ILE A 67 2.14 13.91 21.27
N ALA A 68 2.58 13.49 22.45
CA ALA A 68 2.25 14.14 23.71
C ALA A 68 3.03 15.45 23.80
N GLU A 69 2.80 16.36 22.86
CA GLU A 69 3.18 17.76 22.99
C GLU A 69 1.93 18.62 22.82
N SER A 70 1.38 19.04 23.95
CA SER A 70 0.34 20.07 24.00
C SER A 70 0.95 21.41 23.63
N THR A 71 0.88 21.76 22.35
CA THR A 71 1.00 23.15 21.91
C THR A 71 -0.26 23.48 21.12
N MET A 72 -1.00 24.51 21.52
CA MET A 72 -2.22 24.93 20.82
C MET A 72 -1.86 25.26 19.37
N ILE A 73 -2.35 24.46 18.41
CA ILE A 73 -2.18 24.73 16.99
C ILE A 73 -3.38 25.56 16.52
N ASP A 74 -3.12 26.71 15.91
CA ASP A 74 -4.13 27.55 15.28
C ASP A 74 -4.83 26.77 14.15
N THR A 75 -6.16 26.84 14.14
CA THR A 75 -7.08 26.10 13.27
C THR A 75 -6.75 26.25 11.78
N GLU A 76 -6.15 27.37 11.39
CA GLU A 76 -5.77 27.64 9.99
C GLU A 76 -4.59 26.78 9.51
N LEU A 77 -3.63 26.46 10.40
CA LEU A 77 -2.50 25.61 10.06
C LEU A 77 -2.92 24.14 9.93
N PHE A 78 -3.82 23.68 10.81
CA PHE A 78 -4.38 22.33 10.73
C PHE A 78 -5.14 22.10 9.41
N ASN A 79 -5.96 23.07 9.00
CA ASN A 79 -6.68 23.00 7.74
C ASN A 79 -5.74 22.97 6.53
N SER A 80 -4.60 23.67 6.60
CA SER A 80 -3.56 23.65 5.56
C SER A 80 -2.84 22.29 5.46
N ILE A 81 -2.55 21.66 6.60
CA ILE A 81 -1.95 20.31 6.66
C ILE A 81 -2.92 19.28 6.09
N VAL A 82 -4.19 19.31 6.52
CA VAL A 82 -5.23 18.38 6.04
C VAL A 82 -5.53 18.59 4.55
N ALA A 83 -5.49 19.82 4.05
CA ALA A 83 -5.64 20.12 2.63
C ALA A 83 -4.46 19.56 1.79
N SER A 84 -3.25 19.57 2.33
CA SER A 84 -2.04 19.07 1.65
C SER A 84 -1.98 17.53 1.57
N VAL A 85 -2.64 16.82 2.49
CA VAL A 85 -2.77 15.34 2.46
C VAL A 85 -3.79 14.89 1.40
N LYS A 86 -4.74 15.76 1.03
CA LYS A 86 -5.90 15.43 0.16
C LYS A 86 -5.59 15.30 -1.34
N LEU A 87 -4.33 15.40 -1.76
CA LEU A 87 -3.96 15.43 -3.18
C LEU A 87 -3.01 14.33 -3.67
N LYS A 88 -2.64 13.33 -2.87
CA LYS A 88 -1.75 12.28 -3.36
C LYS A 88 -2.48 10.99 -3.74
N ARG A 89 -2.81 10.99 -5.04
CA ARG A 89 -2.74 9.89 -6.01
C ARG A 89 -3.83 8.82 -5.92
N ASN A 90 -4.84 9.02 -6.78
CA ASN A 90 -5.53 7.95 -7.49
C ASN A 90 -4.48 6.96 -8.02
N ASN A 91 -4.48 5.72 -7.53
CA ASN A 91 -3.61 4.68 -8.05
C ASN A 91 -4.41 3.38 -8.20
N LEU A 92 -4.90 3.23 -9.43
CA LEU A 92 -5.41 2.00 -10.01
C LEU A 92 -4.60 0.80 -9.52
N VAL A 93 -5.31 -0.27 -9.15
CA VAL A 93 -4.74 -1.60 -8.89
C VAL A 93 -3.73 -1.92 -10.00
N HIS A 94 -2.44 -1.73 -9.72
CA HIS A 94 -1.42 -2.03 -10.70
C HIS A 94 -1.40 -3.54 -10.84
N LEU A 95 -1.85 -4.04 -11.99
CA LEU A 95 -1.46 -5.37 -12.42
C LEU A 95 0.08 -5.37 -12.50
N PRO A 96 0.75 -6.41 -12.00
CA PRO A 96 2.18 -6.53 -12.20
C PRO A 96 2.52 -6.39 -13.71
N PRO A 97 3.64 -5.72 -14.05
CA PRO A 97 3.91 -5.20 -15.40
C PRO A 97 4.11 -6.32 -16.43
N LYS A 98 3.23 -6.41 -17.43
CA LYS A 98 3.23 -7.48 -18.46
C LYS A 98 4.61 -7.63 -19.09
N LYS A 99 5.23 -8.81 -18.96
CA LYS A 99 6.36 -9.21 -19.82
C LYS A 99 5.84 -9.28 -21.26
N SER A 100 6.30 -8.36 -22.11
CA SER A 100 6.24 -8.49 -23.57
C SER A 100 7.21 -9.55 -24.06
#